data_AF-A0A2H6A3X6-F1
#
_entry.id   AF-A0A2H6A3X6-F1
#
_cell.length_a   1.000
_cell.length_b   1.000
_cell.length_c   1.000
_cell.angle_alpha   90.00
_cell.angle_beta   90.00
_cell.angle_gamma   90.00
#
_symmetry.space_group_name_H-M   'P 1'
#
loop_
_entity.id
_entity.type
_entity.pdbx_description
1 polymer ?
#
loop_
_entity_poly.entity_id
_entity_poly.type
_entity_poly.pdbx_seq_one_letter_code
_entity_poly.pdbx_strand_id
1 'polypeptide(L)' 'MGFRRFTDREGRVWEVRPRSRSEWEFEEIDGGSGAPLVADAPTYETDPFELSIEELQRLLDRARPFKTRSKPSPFKD' A
#
# COMPACT_ATOMS: atom_id res chain seq x y z
N MET A 1 -9.34 2.81 12.74
CA MET A 1 -8.05 2.73 12.01
C MET A 1 -8.18 3.66 10.83
N GLY A 2 -7.44 4.77 10.85
CA GLY A 2 -7.52 5.80 9.82
C GLY A 2 -6.80 5.36 8.55
N PHE A 3 -7.17 5.98 7.43
CA PHE A 3 -6.43 5.91 6.17
C PHE A 3 -5.94 7.32 5.87
N ARG A 4 -4.73 7.45 5.32
CA ARG A 4 -4.22 8.74 4.84
C ARG A 4 -4.19 8.73 3.32
N ARG A 5 -4.62 9.85 2.72
CA ARG A 5 -4.47 10.11 1.30
C ARG A 5 -3.20 10.93 1.06
N PHE A 6 -2.48 10.57 0.01
CA PHE A 6 -1.42 11.42 -0.52
C PHE A 6 -1.33 11.32 -2.04
N THR A 7 -0.78 12.36 -2.65
CA THR A 7 -0.46 12.37 -4.07
C THR A 7 1.01 12.02 -4.25
N ASP A 8 1.29 11.03 -5.10
CA ASP A 8 2.63 10.61 -5.47
C ASP A 8 3.28 11.59 -6.48
N ARG A 9 4.59 11.44 -6.72
CA ARG A 9 5.37 12.24 -7.68
C ARG A 9 4.84 12.19 -9.12
N GLU A 10 4.12 11.14 -9.52
CA GLU A 10 3.48 11.03 -10.84
C GLU A 10 2.09 11.67 -10.87
N GLY A 11 1.65 12.28 -9.77
CA GLY A 11 0.33 12.92 -9.66
C GLY A 11 -0.81 11.94 -9.32
N ARG A 12 -0.49 10.69 -8.98
CA ARG A 12 -1.50 9.66 -8.65
C ARG A 12 -1.90 9.75 -7.18
N VAL A 13 -3.18 9.57 -6.90
CA VAL A 13 -3.71 9.63 -5.52
C VAL A 13 -3.72 8.23 -4.92
N TRP A 14 -3.03 8.09 -3.79
CA TRP A 14 -2.92 6.85 -3.03
C TRP A 14 -3.54 6.98 -1.65
N GLU A 15 -4.29 5.97 -1.23
CA GLU A 15 -4.70 5.73 0.15
C GLU A 15 -3.75 4.75 0.81
N VAL A 16 -3.06 5.19 1.86
CA VAL A 16 -2.29 4.31 2.74
C VAL A 16 -3.11 3.96 3.98
N ARG A 17 -3.20 2.67 4.28
CA ARG A 17 -3.85 2.16 5.48
C ARG A 17 -2.99 1.11 6.18
N PRO A 18 -2.89 1.13 7.52
CA PRO A 18 -2.20 0.09 8.26
C PRO A 18 -3.00 -1.21 8.18
N ARG A 19 -2.42 -2.23 7.56
CA ARG A 19 -3.02 -3.57 7.45
C ARG A 19 -2.69 -4.44 8.66
N SER A 20 -1.48 -4.27 9.19
CA SER A 20 -0.97 -4.97 10.37
C SER A 20 0.08 -4.09 11.07
N ARG A 21 0.55 -4.52 12.25
CA ARG A 21 1.56 -3.78 13.04
C ARG A 21 2.87 -3.52 12.29
N SER A 22 3.13 -4.27 11.23
CA SER A 22 4.37 -4.19 10.45
C SER A 22 4.12 -4.07 8.95
N GLU A 23 2.86 -3.95 8.50
CA GLU A 23 2.53 -3.91 7.08
C GLU A 23 1.46 -2.87 6.79
N TRP A 24 1.72 -2.05 5.78
CA TRP A 24 0.79 -1.05 5.27
C TRP A 24 0.39 -1.38 3.84
N GLU A 25 -0.85 -1.04 3.51
CA GLU A 25 -1.44 -1.22 2.20
C GLU A 25 -1.64 0.13 1.54
N PHE A 26 -1.28 0.21 0.26
CA PHE A 26 -1.40 1.38 -0.60
C PHE A 26 -2.37 1.05 -1.73
N GLU A 27 -3.47 1.80 -1.82
CA GLU A 27 -4.51 1.63 -2.82
C GLU A 27 -4.62 2.89 -3.68
N GLU A 28 -4.54 2.75 -4.99
CA GLU A 28 -4.69 3.88 -5.93
C GLU A 28 -6.18 4.22 -6.08
N ILE A 29 -6.55 5.47 -5.82
CA ILE A 29 -7.96 5.92 -5.81
C ILE A 29 -8.37 6.56 -7.13
N ASP A 30 -7.41 7.17 -7.83
CA ASP A 30 -7.64 7.88 -9.09
C ASP A 30 -6.98 7.08 -10.23
N GLY A 31 -7.69 6.11 -10.80
CA GLY A 31 -7.14 5.22 -11.84
C GLY A 31 -7.75 3.82 -11.92
N GLY A 32 -8.42 3.35 -10.85
CA GLY A 32 -9.44 2.29 -10.89
C GLY A 32 -9.02 0.87 -11.32
N SER A 33 -7.73 0.56 -11.48
CA SER A 33 -7.28 -0.82 -11.80
C SER A 33 -5.88 -1.19 -11.29
N GLY A 34 -5.23 -0.33 -10.51
CA GLY A 34 -3.99 -0.68 -9.82
C GLY A 34 -4.24 -1.76 -8.77
N ALA A 35 -3.49 -2.86 -8.82
CA ALA A 35 -3.50 -3.82 -7.72
C ALA A 35 -2.98 -3.13 -6.45
N PRO A 36 -3.59 -3.37 -5.27
CA PRO A 36 -3.10 -2.78 -4.02
C PRO A 36 -1.64 -3.19 -3.81
N LEU A 37 -0.82 -2.22 -3.41
CA LEU A 37 0.58 -2.45 -3.07
C LEU A 37 0.72 -2.61 -1.56
N VAL A 38 1.68 -3.41 -1.13
CA VAL A 38 2.00 -3.60 0.29
C VAL A 38 3.45 -3.24 0.56
N ALA A 39 3.69 -2.52 1.65
CA ALA A 39 5.03 -2.22 2.14
C ALA A 39 5.13 -2.50 3.63
N ASP A 40 6.35 -2.80 4.09
CA ASP A 40 6.64 -2.85 5.51
C ASP A 40 6.41 -1.48 6.15
N ALA A 41 5.73 -1.47 7.28
CA ALA A 41 5.59 -0.30 8.11
C ALA A 41 6.95 0.08 8.71
N PRO A 42 7.27 1.38 8.80
CA PRO A 42 8.45 1.82 9.55
C PRO A 42 8.39 1.36 11.01
N THR A 43 9.51 0.89 11.55
CA THR A 43 9.56 0.34 12.93
C THR A 43 9.35 1.39 14.02
N TYR A 44 9.50 2.67 13.69
CA TYR A 44 9.38 3.80 14.60
C TYR A 44 8.01 4.47 14.55
N GLU A 45 7.17 4.16 13.54
CA GLU A 45 5.91 4.86 13.32
C GLU A 45 4.81 3.88 12.93
N THR A 46 3.74 3.84 13.72
CA THR A 46 2.59 2.97 13.44
C THR A 46 1.48 3.67 12.68
N ASP A 47 1.54 5.01 12.59
CA ASP A 47 0.49 5.81 12.00
C ASP A 47 0.95 6.55 10.73
N PRO A 48 0.27 6.37 9.59
CA PRO A 48 0.67 7.01 8.36
C PRO A 48 0.47 8.52 8.35
N PHE A 49 -0.27 9.13 9.29
CA PHE A 49 -0.47 10.58 9.39
C PHE A 49 0.74 11.34 9.92
N GLU A 50 1.59 10.67 10.70
CA GLU A 50 2.80 11.28 11.28
C GLU A 50 3.96 11.35 10.28
N LEU A 51 3.89 10.61 9.16
CA LEU A 51 4.91 10.64 8.11
C LEU A 51 4.84 11.88 7.21
N SER A 52 5.94 12.18 6.53
CA SER A 52 5.94 13.15 5.43
C SER A 52 5.52 12.50 4.11
N ILE A 53 5.07 13.30 3.13
CA ILE A 53 4.74 12.78 1.80
C ILE A 53 5.95 12.10 1.15
N GLU A 54 7.15 12.63 1.35
CA GLU A 54 8.40 12.05 0.86
C GLU A 54 8.68 10.66 1.45
N GLU A 55 8.37 10.44 2.72
CA GLU A 55 8.51 9.15 3.38
C GLU A 55 7.47 8.15 2.87
N LEU A 56 6.22 8.58 2.71
CA LEU A 56 5.16 7.78 2.09
C LEU A 56 5.52 7.39 0.65
N GLN A 57 6.13 8.31 -0.10
CA GLN A 57 6.63 8.04 -1.44
C GLN A 57 7.76 7.00 -1.44
N ARG A 58 8.70 7.08 -0.50
CA ARG A 58 9.78 6.08 -0.36
C ARG A 58 9.24 4.70 0.00
N LEU A 59 8.20 4.64 0.84
CA LEU A 59 7.51 3.39 1.17
C LEU A 59 6.78 2.83 -0.04
N LEU A 60 6.08 3.69 -0.79
CA LEU A 60 5.38 3.32 -2.02
C LEU A 60 6.34 2.81 -3.12
N ASP A 61 7.49 3.46 -3.31
CA ASP A 61 8.52 3.05 -4.28
C ASP A 61 9.12 1.67 -3.95
N ARG A 62 9.13 1.30 -2.66
CA ARG A 62 9.54 -0.03 -2.17
C ARG A 62 8.38 -1.02 -2.06
N ALA A 63 7.14 -0.55 -2.20
CA ALA A 63 5.96 -1.37 -2.05
C ALA A 63 5.91 -2.41 -3.18
N ARG A 64 5.42 -3.59 -2.84
CA ARG A 64 5.30 -4.70 -3.78
C ARG A 64 3.83 -4.92 -4.11
N PRO A 65 3.50 -5.33 -5.34
CA PRO A 65 2.13 -5.71 -5.66
C PRO A 65 1.67 -6.81 -4.72
N PHE A 66 0.52 -6.60 -4.08
CA PHE A 66 -0.08 -7.63 -3.27
C PHE A 66 -0.47 -8.78 -4.19
N LYS A 67 0.38 -9.81 -4.26
CA LYS A 67 -0.02 -11.09 -4.83
C LYS A 67 -1.06 -11.69 -3.91
N THR A 68 -2.34 -11.45 -4.20
CA THR A 68 -3.36 -12.42 -3.81
C THR A 68 -2.88 -13.75 -4.34
N ARG A 69 -2.55 -14.66 -3.43
CA ARG A 69 -2.15 -16.02 -3.76
C ARG A 69 -3.25 -16.56 -4.66
N SER A 70 -3.01 -16.65 -5.98
CA SER A 70 -3.87 -17.42 -6.86
C SER A 70 -3.97 -18.79 -6.21
N LYS A 71 -5.14 -19.13 -5.68
CA LYS A 71 -5.41 -20.49 -5.24
C LYS A 71 -4.96 -21.39 -6.38
N PRO A 72 -4.15 -22.44 -6.16
CA PRO A 72 -4.04 -23.48 -7.16
C PRO A 72 -5.46 -24.00 -7.36
N SER A 73 -6.06 -23.75 -8.52
CA SER A 73 -7.33 -24.36 -8.89
C SER A 73 -7.17 -25.87 -8.74
N PRO A 74 -7.97 -26.55 -7.90
CA PRO A 74 -7.87 -27.99 -7.73
C PRO A 74 -8.48 -28.77 -8.90
N PHE A 75 -8.96 -28.10 -9.95
CA PHE A 75 -9.44 -28.75 -11.16
C PHE A 75 -8.28 -28.96 -12.15
N LYS A 76 -7.55 -30.05 -11.93
CA LYS A 76 -6.79 -30.75 -12.97
C LYS A 76 -7.17 -32.23 -12.84
N ASP A 77 -7.92 -32.68 -13.86
CA ASP A 77 -8.50 -34.01 -14.10
C ASP A 77 -9.60 -34.49 -13.14
#